data_AF-A0A4R1YRG2-F1
#
_entry.id   AF-A0A4R1YRG2-F1
#
_cell.length_a   1.000
_cell.length_b   1.000
_cell.length_c   1.000
_cell.angle_alpha   90.00
_cell.angle_beta   90.00
_cell.angle_gamma   90.00
#
_symmetry.space_group_name_H-M   'P 1'
#
loop_
_entity.id
_entity.type
_entity.pdbx_description
1 polymer ?
#
loop_
_entity_poly.entity_id
_entity_poly.type
_entity_poly.pdbx_seq_one_letter_code
_entity_poly.pdbx_strand_id
1 'polypeptide(L)'
;MLNFFMLSAFAVFIFRVPFTGSFLTFTLAALIYVTITTGGLLISAFMSSQIAAIFGTALITLIPAVQYSGMIDPVSSLQGVGAFIGKIYPAAHFVTISWGTFSKALGL
;
A
#
# COMPACT_ATOMS: atom_id res chain seq x y z
N MET A 1 2.31 -11.21 3.51
CA MET A 1 1.06 -11.91 3.17
C MET A 1 0.22 -12.30 4.39
N LEU A 2 0.76 -12.94 5.44
CA LEU A 2 -0.05 -13.28 6.63
C LEU A 2 -0.77 -12.07 7.23
N ASN A 3 -0.04 -10.98 7.46
CA ASN A 3 -0.63 -9.74 7.98
C ASN A 3 -1.73 -9.18 7.05
N PHE A 4 -1.56 -9.26 5.73
CA PHE A 4 -2.58 -8.88 4.76
C PHE A 4 -3.88 -9.69 4.95
N PHE A 5 -3.81 -11.01 5.09
CA PHE A 5 -4.99 -11.85 5.32
C PHE A 5 -5.65 -11.53 6.67
N MET A 6 -4.85 -11.35 7.72
CA MET A 6 -5.36 -10.98 9.05
C MET A 6 -6.09 -9.64 9.04
N LEU A 7 -5.49 -8.60 8.44
CA LEU A 7 -6.10 -7.27 8.35
C LEU A 7 -7.34 -7.28 7.45
N SER A 8 -7.32 -8.05 6.36
CA SER A 8 -8.49 -8.21 5.48
C SER A 8 -9.64 -8.90 6.21
N ALA A 9 -9.36 -9.97 6.95
CA ALA A 9 -10.35 -10.65 7.78
C ALA A 9 -10.89 -9.72 8.87
N PHE A 10 -10.02 -8.96 9.53
CA PHE A 10 -10.42 -7.96 10.53
C PHE A 10 -11.36 -6.90 9.93
N ALA A 11 -11.03 -6.37 8.74
CA ALA A 11 -11.86 -5.38 8.05
C ALA A 11 -13.27 -5.91 7.73
N VAL A 12 -13.37 -7.16 7.25
CA VAL A 12 -14.66 -7.76 6.87
C VAL A 12 -15.46 -8.23 8.10
N PHE A 13 -14.83 -8.92 9.05
CA PHE A 13 -15.55 -9.54 10.16
C PHE A 13 -15.80 -8.59 11.34
N ILE A 14 -14.86 -7.69 11.65
CA ILE A 14 -14.94 -6.80 12.82
C ILE A 14 -15.47 -5.44 12.41
N PHE A 15 -14.87 -4.79 11.42
CA PHE A 15 -15.34 -3.50 10.93
C PHE A 15 -16.55 -3.60 10.00
N ARG A 16 -16.94 -4.82 9.61
CA ARG A 16 -18.11 -5.09 8.74
C ARG A 16 -18.06 -4.31 7.44
N VAL A 17 -16.85 -4.02 6.94
CA VAL A 17 -16.67 -3.35 5.66
C VAL A 17 -17.01 -4.34 4.56
N PRO A 18 -18.01 -4.06 3.71
CA PRO A 18 -18.38 -4.96 2.64
C PRO A 18 -17.21 -5.10 1.66
N PHE A 19 -16.84 -6.34 1.34
CA PHE A 19 -15.87 -6.62 0.29
C PHE A 19 -16.64 -7.02 -0.97
N THR A 20 -16.57 -6.20 -2.02
CA THR A 20 -17.45 -6.26 -3.19
C THR A 20 -16.71 -6.60 -4.49
N GLY A 21 -15.38 -6.49 -4.49
CA GLY A 21 -14.53 -6.82 -5.63
C GLY A 21 -14.07 -8.28 -5.66
N SER A 22 -13.09 -8.54 -6.53
CA SER A 22 -12.44 -9.87 -6.66
C SER A 22 -11.36 -10.05 -5.59
N PHE A 23 -11.54 -11.04 -4.72
CA PHE A 23 -10.55 -11.39 -3.70
C PHE A 23 -9.23 -11.87 -4.31
N LEU A 24 -9.30 -12.54 -5.47
CA LEU A 24 -8.11 -12.98 -6.19
C LEU A 24 -7.31 -11.78 -6.71
N THR A 25 -7.98 -10.77 -7.29
CA THR A 25 -7.32 -9.54 -7.76
C THR A 25 -6.68 -8.80 -6.59
N PHE A 26 -7.37 -8.70 -5.45
CA PHE A 26 -6.82 -8.06 -4.26
C PHE A 26 -5.60 -8.79 -3.70
N THR A 27 -5.65 -10.12 -3.65
CA THR A 27 -4.55 -10.96 -3.17
C THR A 27 -3.33 -10.89 -4.10
N LEU A 28 -3.53 -10.92 -5.42
CA LEU A 28 -2.44 -10.78 -6.39
C LEU A 28 -1.79 -9.40 -6.32
N ALA A 29 -2.60 -8.34 -6.20
CA ALA A 29 -2.09 -6.98 -6.00
C ALA A 29 -1.27 -6.87 -4.71
N ALA A 30 -1.76 -7.44 -3.61
CA ALA A 30 -1.04 -7.49 -2.33
C ALA A 30 0.27 -8.28 -2.43
N LEU A 31 0.27 -9.41 -3.15
CA LEU A 31 1.47 -10.23 -3.35
C LEU A 31 2.54 -9.44 -4.11
N ILE A 32 2.18 -8.84 -5.24
CA ILE A 32 3.10 -8.00 -6.04
C ILE A 32 3.62 -6.84 -5.20
N TYR A 33 2.73 -6.13 -4.48
CA TYR A 33 3.11 -5.01 -3.63
C TYR A 33 4.10 -5.41 -2.52
N VAL A 34 3.83 -6.51 -1.81
CA VAL A 34 4.71 -7.02 -0.75
C VAL A 34 6.07 -7.45 -1.33
N THR A 35 6.08 -8.14 -2.48
CA THR A 35 7.33 -8.54 -3.12
C THR A 35 8.18 -7.33 -3.52
N ILE A 36 7.58 -6.30 -4.12
CA ILE A 36 8.31 -5.07 -4.50
C ILE A 36 8.84 -4.35 -3.26
N THR A 37 8.01 -4.19 -2.23
CA THR A 37 8.39 -3.46 -1.01
C THR A 37 9.39 -4.20 -0.12
N THR A 38 9.53 -5.52 -0.28
CA THR A 38 10.59 -6.31 0.38
C THR A 38 11.98 -5.81 0.00
N GLY A 39 12.14 -5.16 -1.17
CA GLY A 39 13.37 -4.48 -1.56
C GLY A 39 13.83 -3.39 -0.58
N GLY A 40 12.97 -2.90 0.31
CA GLY A 40 13.35 -2.01 1.42
C GLY A 40 14.39 -2.60 2.37
N LEU A 41 14.55 -3.94 2.40
CA LEU A 41 15.64 -4.60 3.15
C LEU A 41 17.03 -4.21 2.67
N LEU A 42 17.16 -3.71 1.43
CA LEU A 42 18.43 -3.17 0.92
C LEU A 42 18.94 -2.02 1.79
N ILE A 43 18.04 -1.20 2.37
CA ILE A 43 18.42 -0.12 3.28
C ILE A 43 19.17 -0.69 4.50
N SER A 44 18.69 -1.81 5.05
CA SER A 44 19.31 -2.47 6.20
C SER A 44 20.74 -2.96 5.93
N ALA A 45 21.09 -3.26 4.67
CA ALA A 45 22.44 -3.67 4.31
C ALA A 45 23.48 -2.54 4.42
N PHE A 46 23.05 -1.28 4.37
CA PHE A 46 23.92 -0.10 4.46
C PHE A 46 23.98 0.53 5.86
N MET A 47 23.18 0.03 6.81
CA MET A 47 23.10 0.61 8.16
C MET A 47 23.80 -0.28 9.18
N SER A 48 24.63 0.32 10.03
CA SER A 48 25.36 -0.39 11.09
C SER A 48 24.55 -0.61 12.37
N SER A 49 23.43 0.10 12.53
CA SER A 49 22.55 0.01 13.70
C SER A 49 21.15 -0.46 13.29
N GLN A 50 20.65 -1.48 13.99
CA GLN A 50 19.29 -2.01 13.81
C GLN A 50 18.22 -0.93 14.04
N ILE A 51 18.42 -0.09 15.07
CA ILE A 51 17.53 1.04 15.36
C ILE A 51 17.53 2.00 14.17
N ALA A 52 18.71 2.35 13.64
CA ALA A 52 18.83 3.23 12.48
C ALA A 52 18.16 2.62 11.23
N ALA A 53 18.33 1.31 10.99
CA ALA A 53 17.72 0.61 9.87
C ALA A 53 16.17 0.64 9.93
N ILE A 54 15.60 0.37 11.10
CA ILE A 54 14.14 0.39 11.30
C ILE A 54 13.61 1.82 11.12
N PHE A 55 14.21 2.80 11.79
CA PHE A 55 13.78 4.20 11.69
C PHE A 55 13.96 4.76 10.28
N GLY A 56 15.11 4.53 9.66
CA GLY A 56 15.41 5.00 8.31
C GLY A 56 14.45 4.40 7.28
N THR A 57 14.25 3.09 7.32
CA THR A 57 13.30 2.41 6.42
C THR A 57 11.88 2.91 6.64
N ALA A 58 11.44 3.05 7.89
CA ALA A 58 10.11 3.54 8.22
C ALA A 58 9.87 4.96 7.67
N LEU A 59 10.78 5.90 7.94
CA LEU A 59 10.62 7.29 7.48
C LEU A 59 10.62 7.39 5.95
N ILE A 60 11.58 6.73 5.29
CA ILE A 60 11.72 6.77 3.83
C ILE A 60 10.52 6.13 3.14
N THR A 61 9.94 5.08 3.71
CA THR A 61 8.84 4.35 3.07
C THR A 61 7.46 4.91 3.42
N LEU A 62 7.20 5.23 4.69
CA LEU A 62 5.88 5.68 5.16
C LEU A 62 5.55 7.10 4.71
N ILE A 63 6.51 8.03 4.75
CA ILE A 63 6.21 9.43 4.42
C ILE A 63 5.70 9.54 2.96
N PRO A 64 6.42 9.02 1.95
CA PRO A 64 5.92 9.11 0.57
C PRO A 64 4.69 8.23 0.34
N ALA A 65 4.57 7.09 1.04
CA ALA A 65 3.39 6.25 0.95
C ALA A 65 2.14 7.01 1.42
N VAL A 66 2.16 7.63 2.59
CA VAL A 66 0.98 8.33 3.11
C VAL A 66 0.68 9.59 2.29
N GLN A 67 1.70 10.33 1.87
CA GLN A 67 1.52 11.63 1.21
C GLN A 67 1.14 11.53 -0.27
N TYR A 68 1.61 10.51 -1.00
CA TYR A 68 1.49 10.48 -2.46
C TYR A 68 0.75 9.25 -3.01
N SER A 69 0.29 8.32 -2.16
CA SER A 69 -0.39 7.09 -2.63
C SER A 69 -1.88 7.23 -2.96
N GLY A 70 -2.49 8.39 -2.75
CA GLY A 70 -3.95 8.48 -2.84
C GLY A 70 -4.67 8.16 -1.52
N MET A 71 -3.95 7.99 -0.41
CA MET A 71 -4.56 7.71 0.90
C MET A 71 -5.26 8.93 1.51
N ILE A 72 -4.67 10.12 1.37
CA ILE A 72 -5.24 11.39 1.82
C ILE A 72 -5.90 12.11 0.65
N ASP A 73 -5.09 12.50 -0.34
CA ASP A 73 -5.54 13.18 -1.56
C ASP A 73 -5.39 12.25 -2.76
N PRO A 74 -6.39 12.14 -3.66
CA PRO A 74 -6.31 11.29 -4.83
C PRO A 74 -5.08 11.59 -5.69
N VAL A 75 -4.41 10.56 -6.22
CA VAL A 75 -3.20 10.74 -7.05
C VAL A 75 -3.45 11.63 -8.27
N SER A 76 -4.69 11.66 -8.77
CA SER A 76 -5.11 12.51 -9.88
C SER A 76 -5.16 14.01 -9.56
N SER A 77 -5.24 14.42 -8.29
CA SER A 77 -5.22 15.84 -7.90
C SER A 77 -3.80 16.38 -7.69
N LEU A 78 -2.81 15.50 -7.53
CA LEU A 78 -1.42 15.90 -7.36
C LEU A 78 -0.85 16.53 -8.64
N GLN A 79 0.03 17.51 -8.48
CA GLN A 79 0.77 18.16 -9.58
C GLN A 79 2.29 18.06 -9.37
N GLY A 80 3.05 18.27 -10.45
CA GLY A 80 4.51 18.31 -10.40
C GLY A 80 5.13 17.03 -9.84
N VAL A 81 6.03 17.17 -8.86
CA VAL A 81 6.79 16.06 -8.25
C VAL A 81 5.89 15.07 -7.53
N GLY A 82 4.82 15.54 -6.85
CA GLY A 82 3.89 14.65 -6.14
C GLY A 82 3.15 13.72 -7.11
N ALA A 83 2.75 14.22 -8.28
CA ALA A 83 2.11 13.41 -9.33
C ALA A 83 3.07 12.37 -9.92
N PHE A 84 4.35 12.73 -10.08
CA PHE A 84 5.37 11.81 -10.56
C PHE A 84 5.62 10.68 -9.56
N ILE A 85 5.78 11.02 -8.27
CA ILE A 85 5.93 10.03 -7.21
C ILE A 85 4.70 9.13 -7.17
N GLY A 86 3.48 9.69 -7.13
CA GLY A 86 2.25 8.91 -7.09
C GLY A 86 2.05 7.95 -8.28
N LYS A 87 2.64 8.22 -9.45
CA LYS A 87 2.59 7.29 -10.60
C LYS A 87 3.55 6.11 -10.47
N ILE A 88 4.71 6.30 -9.84
CA ILE A 88 5.76 5.29 -9.74
C ILE A 88 5.65 4.50 -8.43
N TYR A 89 5.21 5.15 -7.36
CA TYR A 89 5.25 4.58 -6.03
C TYR A 89 4.30 3.38 -5.92
N PRO A 90 4.78 2.18 -5.54
CA PRO A 90 3.95 0.97 -5.51
C PRO A 90 2.71 1.10 -4.62
N ALA A 91 2.80 1.89 -3.55
CA ALA A 91 1.70 2.11 -2.62
C ALA A 91 0.50 2.77 -3.29
N ALA A 92 0.71 3.63 -4.29
CA ALA A 92 -0.38 4.30 -4.99
C ALA A 92 -1.31 3.33 -5.71
N HIS A 93 -0.71 2.36 -6.39
CA HIS A 93 -1.44 1.31 -7.11
C HIS A 93 -2.18 0.38 -6.14
N PHE A 94 -1.51 -0.02 -5.05
CA PHE A 94 -2.12 -0.89 -4.05
C PHE A 94 -3.29 -0.23 -3.31
N VAL A 95 -3.16 1.04 -2.94
CA VAL A 95 -4.24 1.84 -2.32
C VAL A 95 -5.42 1.94 -3.27
N THR A 96 -5.19 2.32 -4.54
CA THR A 96 -6.25 2.40 -5.55
C THR A 96 -7.00 1.08 -5.73
N ILE A 97 -6.29 -0.05 -5.78
CA ILE A 97 -6.91 -1.38 -5.86
C ILE A 97 -7.70 -1.69 -4.59
N SER A 98 -7.16 -1.37 -3.41
CA SER A 98 -7.82 -1.60 -2.12
C SER A 98 -9.18 -0.88 -2.05
N TRP A 99 -9.21 0.43 -2.34
CA TRP A 99 -10.46 1.19 -2.48
C TRP A 99 -11.36 0.56 -3.54
N GLY A 100 -10.79 0.19 -4.68
CA GLY A 100 -11.49 -0.45 -5.78
C GLY A 100 -12.00 -1.86 -5.51
N THR A 101 -11.63 -2.53 -4.42
CA THR A 101 -12.15 -3.86 -4.06
C THR A 101 -13.07 -3.83 -2.84
N PHE A 102 -12.90 -2.85 -1.96
CA PHE A 102 -13.79 -2.63 -0.81
C PHE A 102 -14.98 -1.73 -1.15
N SER A 103 -14.76 -0.63 -1.88
CA SER A 103 -15.80 0.35 -2.18
C SER A 103 -16.50 0.11 -3.52
N LYS A 104 -15.95 -0.75 -4.37
CA LYS A 104 -16.50 -0.98 -5.71
C LYS A 104 -17.54 -2.10 -5.65
N ALA A 105 -18.81 -1.70 -5.56
CA ALA A 105 -19.83 -2.42 -6.30
C ALA A 105 -19.41 -2.42 -7.78
N LEU A 106 -18.63 -3.43 -8.20
CA LEU A 106 -18.57 -3.88 -9.59
C LEU A 106 -19.93 -4.52 -9.92
N GLY A 107 -21.01 -3.76 -9.72
CA GLY A 107 -22.26 -3.97 -10.41
C GLY A 107 -22.06 -3.46 -11.83
N LEU A 108 -22.51 -4.28 -12.78
CA LEU A 108 -22.87 -3.84 -14.12
C LEU A 108 -23.62 -2.49 -14.10
#